data_AF-A0A9D8TT46-F1
#
_entry.id   AF-A0A9D8TT46-F1
#
_cell.length_a   1.000
_cell.length_b   1.000
_cell.length_c   1.000
_cell.angle_alpha   90.00
_cell.angle_beta   90.00
_cell.angle_gamma   90.00
#
_symmetry.space_group_name_H-M   'P 1'
#
loop_
_entity.id
_entity.type
_entity.pdbx_description
1 polymer ?
#
loop_
_entity_poly.entity_id
_entity_poly.type
_entity_poly.pdbx_seq_one_letter_code
_entity_poly.pdbx_strand_id
1 'polypeptide(L)' 'IGYRDDYLFRALFVCASTPCATVTVMYAEKFDGDAPYASTMVCLSTLLSIGTMPLVALLLYLL' A
#
# COMPACT_ATOMS: atom_id res chain seq x y z
N ILE A 1 14.25 22.49 12.83
CA ILE A 1 14.37 21.02 12.82
C ILE A 1 13.01 20.31 12.86
N GLY A 2 11.94 20.85 13.46
CA GLY A 2 10.64 20.13 13.53
C GLY A 2 9.87 19.90 12.22
N TYR A 3 9.77 20.90 11.34
CA TYR A 3 8.86 20.83 10.17
C TYR A 3 9.13 19.64 9.22
N ARG A 4 10.39 19.24 9.03
CA ARG A 4 10.75 18.18 8.06
C ARG A 4 10.24 16.80 8.49
N ASP A 5 10.27 16.52 9.78
CA ASP A 5 9.91 15.22 10.34
C ASP A 5 8.40 14.99 10.28
N ASP A 6 7.60 16.06 10.43
CA ASP A 6 6.13 16.04 10.30
C ASP A 6 5.68 15.61 8.89
N TYR A 7 6.31 16.15 7.84
CA TYR A 7 5.99 15.78 6.46
C TYR A 7 6.43 14.35 6.14
N LEU A 8 7.58 13.95 6.68
CA LEU A 8 8.12 12.62 6.48
C LEU A 8 7.21 11.58 7.13
N PHE A 9 6.75 11.84 8.35
CA PHE A 9 5.78 11.00 9.05
C PHE A 9 4.49 10.86 8.25
N ARG A 10 3.92 11.98 7.77
CA ARG A 10 2.69 11.95 6.96
C ARG A 10 2.85 11.17 5.66
N ALA A 11 3.98 11.35 4.96
CA ALA A 11 4.26 10.62 3.74
C ALA A 11 4.39 9.11 3.99
N LEU A 12 5.11 8.70 5.05
CA LEU A 12 5.24 7.30 5.43
C LEU A 12 3.90 6.66 5.81
N PHE A 13 3.04 7.42 6.49
CA PHE A 13 1.71 6.96 6.88
C PHE A 13 0.81 6.71 5.67
N VAL A 14 0.88 7.57 4.64
CA VAL A 14 0.18 7.35 3.37
C VAL A 14 0.78 6.15 2.62
N CYS A 15 2.11 6.03 2.56
CA CYS A 15 2.78 4.88 1.93
C CYS A 15 2.42 3.54 2.59
N ALA A 16 2.15 3.51 3.90
CA ALA A 16 1.72 2.30 4.59
C ALA A 16 0.30 1.83 4.20
N SER A 17 -0.52 2.73 3.64
CA SER A 17 -1.89 2.44 3.21
C SER A 17 -2.03 2.03 1.74
N THR A 18 -0.93 2.08 0.97
CA THR A 18 -0.94 1.67 -0.44
C THR A 18 -1.11 0.15 -0.57
N PRO A 19 -1.74 -0.32 -1.66
CA PRO A 19 -1.94 -1.75 -1.88
C PRO A 19 -0.63 -2.47 -2.22
N CYS A 20 -0.70 -3.81 -2.27
CA CYS A 20 0.43 -4.63 -2.67
C CYS A 20 0.87 -4.28 -4.11
N ALA A 21 2.18 -4.08 -4.31
CA ALA A 21 2.72 -3.69 -5.60
C ALA A 21 2.71 -4.85 -6.62
N THR A 22 2.42 -4.54 -7.89
CA THR A 22 2.37 -5.50 -9.01
C THR A 22 3.68 -6.25 -9.23
N VAL A 23 4.81 -5.70 -8.76
CA VAL A 23 6.11 -6.35 -8.77
C VAL A 23 6.12 -7.70 -8.05
N THR A 24 5.24 -7.91 -7.07
CA THR A 24 5.09 -9.22 -6.41
C THR A 24 4.66 -10.32 -7.38
N VAL A 25 3.81 -10.01 -8.36
CA VAL A 25 3.41 -10.95 -9.42
C VAL A 25 4.56 -11.24 -10.37
N MET A 26 5.31 -10.20 -10.76
CA MET A 26 6.47 -10.37 -11.64
C MET A 26 7.57 -11.23 -11.00
N TYR A 27 7.77 -11.10 -9.68
CA TYR A 27 8.66 -11.97 -8.93
C TYR A 27 8.09 -13.39 -8.80
N ALA A 28 6.80 -13.56 -8.55
CA ALA A 28 6.18 -14.88 -8.52
C ALA A 28 6.36 -15.61 -9.86
N GLU A 29 6.11 -14.95 -10.99
CA GLU A 29 6.37 -15.50 -12.34
C GLU A 29 7.85 -15.85 -12.53
N LYS A 30 8.77 -14.95 -12.15
CA LYS A 30 10.20 -15.12 -12.40
C LYS A 30 10.82 -16.30 -11.63
N PHE A 31 10.27 -16.64 -10.47
CA PHE A 31 10.81 -17.66 -9.57
C PHE A 31 9.93 -18.94 -9.54
N ASP A 32 9.15 -19.20 -10.60
CA ASP A 32 8.23 -20.36 -10.70
C ASP A 32 7.27 -20.48 -9.50
N GLY A 33 6.87 -19.34 -8.94
CA GLY A 33 5.87 -19.23 -7.88
C GLY A 33 4.43 -19.14 -8.42
N ASP A 34 3.46 -19.07 -7.51
CA ASP A 34 2.04 -18.97 -7.87
C ASP A 34 1.64 -17.52 -8.23
N ALA A 35 1.91 -17.17 -9.47
CA ALA A 35 1.57 -15.86 -10.01
C ALA A 35 0.06 -15.59 -10.17
N PRO A 36 -0.81 -16.56 -10.55
CA PRO A 36 -2.26 -16.39 -10.50
C PRO A 36 -2.75 -16.02 -9.09
N TYR A 37 -2.25 -16.69 -8.05
CA TYR A 37 -2.58 -16.36 -6.67
C TYR A 37 -2.05 -14.97 -6.29
N ALA A 38 -0.80 -14.65 -6.63
CA ALA A 38 -0.21 -13.34 -6.37
C ALA A 38 -1.00 -12.20 -7.05
N SER A 39 -1.44 -12.39 -8.29
CA SER A 39 -2.23 -11.39 -9.02
C SER A 39 -3.61 -11.18 -8.40
N THR A 40 -4.23 -12.25 -7.91
CA THR A 40 -5.49 -12.18 -7.17
C THR A 40 -5.32 -11.41 -5.86
N MET A 41 -4.24 -11.65 -5.13
CA MET A 41 -3.90 -10.91 -3.91
C MET A 41 -3.64 -9.42 -4.19
N VAL A 42 -2.95 -9.08 -5.29
CA VAL A 42 -2.77 -7.69 -5.72
C VAL A 42 -4.12 -7.04 -6.01
N CYS A 43 -5.01 -7.72 -6.74
CA CYS A 43 -6.35 -7.21 -7.05
C CYS A 43 -7.19 -6.98 -5.78
N LEU A 44 -7.21 -7.96 -4.86
CA LEU A 44 -7.92 -7.85 -3.58
C LEU A 44 -7.36 -6.72 -2.71
N SER A 45 -6.02 -6.58 -2.63
CA SER A 45 -5.41 -5.49 -1.87
C SER A 45 -5.71 -4.12 -2.48
N THR A 46 -5.84 -4.03 -3.81
CA THR A 46 -6.22 -2.81 -4.51
C THR A 46 -7.68 -2.44 -4.24
N LEU A 47 -8.59 -3.42 -4.30
CA LEU A 47 -10.00 -3.21 -3.93
C LEU A 47 -10.14 -2.80 -2.47
N LEU A 48 -9.40 -3.45 -1.56
CA LEU A 48 -9.40 -3.11 -0.15
C LEU A 48 -8.86 -1.69 0.10
N SER A 49 -7.86 -1.26 -0.69
CA SER A 49 -7.26 0.07 -0.64
C SER A 49 -8.25 1.21 -0.90
N ILE A 50 -9.29 0.98 -1.71
CA ILE A 50 -10.36 1.95 -1.96
C ILE A 50 -11.02 2.40 -0.65
N GLY A 51 -11.14 1.49 0.33
CA GLY A 51 -11.66 1.81 1.65
C GLY A 51 -10.60 2.23 2.67
N THR A 52 -9.43 1.57 2.66
CA THR A 52 -8.42 1.79 3.69
C THR A 52 -7.64 3.10 3.50
N MET A 53 -7.33 3.53 2.28
CA MET A 53 -6.65 4.81 2.06
C MET A 53 -7.46 6.02 2.54
N PRO A 54 -8.75 6.21 2.21
CA PRO A 54 -9.51 7.34 2.73
C PRO A 54 -9.68 7.25 4.25
N LEU A 55 -9.77 6.05 4.81
CA LEU A 55 -9.85 5.86 6.26
C LEU A 55 -8.55 6.28 6.97
N VAL A 56 -7.38 5.93 6.40
CA VAL A 56 -6.07 6.36 6.88
C VAL A 56 -5.88 7.88 6.72
N ALA A 57 -6.34 8.45 5.60
CA ALA A 57 -6.30 9.90 5.39
C ALA A 57 -7.19 10.64 6.40
N LEU A 58 -8.36 10.11 6.73
CA LEU A 58 -9.26 10.67 7.75
C LEU A 58 -8.63 10.61 9.14
N LEU A 59 -7.98 9.49 9.49
CA LEU A 59 -7.25 9.35 10.75
C LEU A 59 -6.13 10.40 10.88
N LEU A 60 -5.38 10.62 9.80
CA LEU A 60 -4.28 11.58 9.75
C LEU A 60 -4.76 13.05 9.73
N TYR A 61 -5.99 13.30 9.28
CA TYR A 61 -6.61 14.62 9.38
C TYR A 61 -7.09 14.93 10.81
N LEU A 62 -7.55 13.91 11.55
CA LEU A 62 -8.06 14.06 12.92
C LEU A 62 -6.92 14.21 13.94
N LEU A 63 -5.80 13.52 13.72
CA LEU A 63 -4.62 13.50 14.59
C LEU A 63 -3.67 14.68 14.31
#